data_AF-A0A946XVI4-F1
#
_entry.id   AF-A0A946XVI4-F1
#
_cell.length_a   1.000
_cell.length_b   1.000
_cell.length_c   1.000
_cell.angle_alpha   90.00
_cell.angle_beta   90.00
_cell.angle_gamma   90.00
#
_symmetry.space_group_name_H-M   'P 1'
#
loop_
_entity.id
_entity.type
_entity.pdbx_description
1 polymer ?
#
loop_
_entity_poly.entity_id
_entity_poly.type
_entity_poly.pdbx_seq_one_letter_code
_entity_poly.pdbx_strand_id
1 'polypeptide(L)'
;KVPSETQTGRMFRLKGKGVKSVRSHRTGDLMCRVVLETPVKLSREQKDLLEQFEQSFNRDKAVHNPRSQSWLDGVREFFDRMTS
;
A
#
# COMPACT_ATOMS: atom_id res chain seq x y z
N LYS A 1 -9.79 13.05 6.17
CA LYS A 1 -9.65 12.86 4.71
C LYS A 1 -8.37 12.07 4.45
N VAL A 2 -8.41 11.04 3.61
CA VAL A 2 -7.22 10.29 3.19
C VAL A 2 -6.58 11.05 2.01
N PRO A 3 -5.30 11.45 2.09
CA PRO A 3 -4.60 12.08 0.96
C PRO A 3 -4.50 11.14 -0.24
N SER A 4 -4.41 11.70 -1.45
CA SER A 4 -4.06 10.93 -2.65
C SER A 4 -2.72 10.20 -2.46
N GLU A 5 -2.52 9.12 -3.22
CA GLU A 5 -1.28 8.33 -3.22
C GLU A 5 -0.93 7.70 -1.86
N THR A 6 -1.92 7.56 -0.97
CA THR A 6 -1.73 6.91 0.33
C THR A 6 -1.44 5.42 0.15
N GLN A 7 -0.25 5.02 0.57
CA GLN A 7 0.19 3.64 0.57
C GLN A 7 -0.46 2.82 1.70
N THR A 8 -0.66 1.53 1.44
CA THR A 8 -1.08 0.57 2.47
C THR A 8 -0.10 0.55 3.64
N GLY A 9 -0.62 0.43 4.86
CA GLY A 9 0.15 0.47 6.11
C GLY A 9 0.37 1.88 6.69
N ARG A 10 0.02 2.96 5.96
CA ARG A 10 0.15 4.33 6.48
C ARG A 10 -0.76 4.54 7.69
N MET A 11 -0.20 5.16 8.74
CA MET A 11 -0.91 5.50 9.98
C MET A 11 -1.41 6.94 9.95
N PHE A 12 -2.68 7.15 10.31
CA PHE A 12 -3.29 8.45 10.49
C PHE A 12 -3.69 8.64 11.95
N ARG A 13 -3.36 9.81 12.50
CA ARG A 13 -3.73 10.18 13.87
C ARG A 13 -4.97 11.07 13.84
N LEU A 14 -6.04 10.59 14.46
CA LEU A 14 -7.25 11.36 14.73
C LEU A 14 -7.19 11.88 16.16
N LYS A 15 -6.84 13.17 16.28
CA LYS A 15 -6.69 13.84 17.57
C LYS A 15 -8.00 13.87 18.35
N GLY A 16 -7.98 13.47 19.62
CA GLY A 16 -9.14 13.53 20.52
C GLY A 16 -10.30 12.59 20.15
N LYS A 17 -10.06 11.61 19.27
CA LYS A 17 -11.02 10.57 18.88
C LYS A 17 -10.73 9.20 19.50
N GLY A 18 -9.73 9.13 20.37
CA GLY A 18 -9.40 7.93 21.15
C GLY A 18 -10.28 7.80 22.38
N VAL A 19 -9.90 6.87 23.26
CA VAL A 19 -10.66 6.57 24.48
C VAL A 19 -10.53 7.72 25.49
N LYS A 20 -11.64 8.08 26.13
CA LYS A 20 -11.65 9.03 27.25
C LYS A 20 -11.08 8.35 28.49
N SER A 21 -10.08 8.96 29.11
CA SER A 21 -9.51 8.43 30.35
C SER A 21 -10.52 8.51 31.50
N VAL A 22 -10.61 7.46 32.30
CA VAL A 22 -11.49 7.44 33.49
C VAL A 22 -10.96 8.38 34.59
N ARG A 23 -9.64 8.55 34.66
CA ARG A 23 -8.95 9.34 35.70
C ARG A 23 -8.62 10.78 35.28
N SER A 24 -8.84 11.14 34.01
CA SER A 24 -8.52 12.47 33.51
C SER A 24 -9.56 12.96 32.51
N HIS A 25 -9.80 14.27 32.45
CA HIS A 25 -10.71 14.86 31.48
C HIS A 25 -10.21 14.80 30.02
N ARG A 26 -8.99 14.30 29.78
CA ARG A 26 -8.41 14.20 28.44
C ARG A 26 -8.90 12.98 27.68
N THR A 27 -9.25 13.22 26.42
CA THR A 27 -9.53 12.18 25.42
C THR A 27 -8.25 11.84 24.67
N GLY A 28 -7.94 10.56 24.53
CA GLY A 28 -6.79 10.10 23.75
C GLY A 28 -6.95 10.32 22.25
N ASP A 29 -5.95 9.88 21.49
CA ASP A 29 -5.98 9.92 20.03
C ASP A 29 -6.29 8.52 19.46
N LEU A 30 -6.97 8.48 18.32
CA LEU A 30 -7.21 7.26 17.57
C LEU A 30 -6.19 7.13 16.44
N MET A 31 -5.48 6.01 16.40
CA MET A 31 -4.53 5.68 15.34
C MET A 31 -5.22 4.75 14.34
N CYS A 32 -5.42 5.23 13.12
CA CYS A 32 -6.02 4.47 12.03
C CYS A 32 -4.93 3.98 11.08
N ARG A 33 -4.88 2.67 10.82
CA ARG A 33 -4.04 2.10 9.76
C ARG A 33 -4.85 1.98 8.48
N VAL A 34 -4.33 2.48 7.37
CA VAL A 34 -4.93 2.25 6.06
C VAL A 34 -4.52 0.88 5.55
N VAL A 35 -5.49 0.10 5.10
CA VAL A 35 -5.28 -1.19 4.43
C VAL A 35 -5.94 -1.07 3.06
N LEU A 36 -5.15 -1.30 2.00
CA LEU A 36 -5.68 -1.38 0.65
C LEU A 36 -6.07 -2.83 0.35
N GLU A 37 -7.33 -3.02 -0.03
CA GLU A 37 -7.85 -4.30 -0.51
C GLU A 37 -7.68 -4.37 -2.03
N THR A 38 -7.13 -5.48 -2.53
CA THR A 38 -6.98 -5.70 -3.97
C THR A 38 -8.24 -6.40 -4.50
N PRO A 39 -8.92 -5.84 -5.51
CA PRO A 39 -10.18 -6.40 -5.99
C PRO A 39 -9.99 -7.76 -6.66
N VAL A 40 -10.95 -8.66 -6.44
CA VAL A 40 -10.99 -10.00 -7.03
C VAL A 40 -12.17 -10.13 -8.00
N LYS A 41 -12.12 -11.12 -8.92
CA LYS A 41 -13.21 -11.43 -9.87
C LYS A 41 -13.60 -10.23 -10.76
N LEU A 42 -12.61 -9.64 -11.42
CA LEU A 42 -12.81 -8.50 -12.30
C LEU A 42 -13.54 -8.87 -13.60
N SER A 43 -14.45 -8.00 -14.05
CA SER A 43 -15.07 -8.06 -15.37
C SER A 43 -14.06 -7.77 -16.48
N ARG A 44 -14.42 -8.00 -17.75
CA ARG A 44 -13.52 -7.74 -18.88
C ARG A 44 -13.11 -6.27 -18.96
N GLU A 45 -14.09 -5.37 -18.90
CA GLU A 45 -13.85 -3.92 -18.91
C GLU A 45 -12.93 -3.45 -17.77
N GLN A 46 -13.09 -4.00 -16.56
CA GLN A 46 -12.24 -3.64 -15.42
C GLN A 46 -10.79 -4.08 -15.62
N LYS A 47 -10.56 -5.23 -16.26
CA LYS A 47 -9.21 -5.69 -16.60
C LYS A 47 -8.59 -4.80 -17.67
N ASP A 48 -9.34 -4.46 -18.71
CA ASP A 48 -8.87 -3.58 -19.79
C ASP A 48 -8.43 -2.21 -19.25
N LEU A 49 -9.15 -1.65 -18.26
CA LEU A 49 -8.75 -0.41 -17.59
C LEU A 49 -7.46 -0.55 -16.78
N LEU A 50 -7.26 -1.68 -16.09
CA LEU A 50 -6.01 -1.93 -15.36
C LEU A 50 -4.81 -2.11 -16.31
N GLU A 51 -5.01 -2.74 -17.46
CA GLU A 51 -3.96 -2.87 -18.48
C GLU A 51 -3.58 -1.51 -19.09
N GLN A 52 -4.57 -0.67 -19.41
CA GLN A 52 -4.30 0.71 -19.88
C GLN A 52 -3.56 1.53 -18.82
N PHE A 53 -3.95 1.38 -17.55
CA PHE A 53 -3.27 2.01 -16.43
C PHE A 53 -1.82 1.51 -16.32
N GLU A 54 -1.58 0.21 -16.42
CA GLU A 54 -0.23 -0.36 -16.43
C GLU A 54 0.63 0.20 -17.58
N GLN A 55 0.07 0.28 -18.78
CA GLN A 55 0.77 0.81 -19.96
C GLN A 55 1.20 2.26 -19.78
N SER A 56 0.44 3.05 -19.01
CA SER A 56 0.79 4.45 -18.71
C SER A 56 2.10 4.59 -17.94
N PHE A 57 2.55 3.55 -17.22
CA PHE A 57 3.78 3.56 -16.43
C PHE A 57 5.04 3.14 -17.20
N ASN A 58 4.95 2.78 -18.48
CA ASN A 58 6.05 2.19 -19.25
C ASN A 58 7.33 3.04 -19.33
N ARG A 59 7.28 4.36 -19.07
CA ARG A 59 8.47 5.22 -19.01
C ARG A 59 9.15 5.25 -17.64
N ASP A 60 8.42 5.00 -16.55
CA ASP A 60 8.84 5.23 -15.17
C ASP A 60 8.46 4.08 -14.21
N LYS A 61 8.47 2.82 -14.70
CA LYS A 61 8.06 1.63 -13.90
C LYS A 61 8.80 1.50 -12.57
N ALA A 62 10.07 1.93 -12.53
CA ALA A 62 10.88 1.90 -11.32
C ALA A 62 10.39 2.86 -10.23
N VAL A 63 9.81 4.01 -10.61
CA VAL A 63 9.35 5.06 -9.69
C VAL A 63 8.01 4.69 -9.07
N HIS A 64 7.11 4.08 -9.86
CA HIS A 64 5.73 3.84 -9.45
C HIS A 64 5.50 2.50 -8.75
N ASN A 65 6.48 1.59 -8.78
CA ASN A 65 6.34 0.25 -8.20
C ASN A 65 7.53 -0.16 -7.31
N PRO A 66 7.85 0.62 -6.25
CA PRO A 66 9.07 0.43 -5.45
C PRO A 66 9.15 -0.91 -4.72
N ARG A 67 8.00 -1.54 -4.41
CA ARG A 67 7.95 -2.87 -3.78
C ARG A 67 8.23 -4.03 -4.74
N SER A 68 8.10 -3.81 -6.05
CA SER A 68 8.32 -4.86 -7.05
C SER A 68 9.81 -5.18 -7.27
N GLN A 69 10.70 -4.20 -7.10
CA GLN A 69 12.15 -4.39 -7.27
C GLN A 69 12.72 -5.35 -6.21
N SER A 70 12.37 -5.15 -4.93
CA SER A 70 12.86 -6.01 -3.83
C SER A 70 12.46 -7.48 -3.95
N TRP A 71 11.37 -7.81 -4.65
CA TRP A 71 10.97 -9.21 -4.88
C TRP A 71 11.84 -9.87 -5.96
N LEU A 72 12.09 -9.17 -7.07
CA LEU A 72 12.93 -9.68 -8.16
C LEU A 72 14.39 -9.85 -7.72
N ASP A 73 14.90 -8.91 -6.93
CA ASP A 73 16.24 -8.99 -6.36
C ASP A 73 16.39 -10.22 -5.46
N GLY A 74 15.39 -10.48 -4.59
CA GLY A 74 15.39 -11.65 -3.71
C GLY A 74 15.29 -12.98 -4.45
N VAL A 75 14.54 -13.05 -5.56
CA VAL A 75 14.46 -14.25 -6.41
C VAL A 75 15.81 -14.50 -7.10
N ARG A 76 16.46 -13.45 -7.61
CA ARG A 76 17.76 -13.56 -8.26
C ARG A 76 18.84 -14.04 -7.31
N GLU A 77 18.91 -13.48 -6.11
CA GLU A 77 19.87 -13.87 -5.07
C GLU A 77 19.67 -15.34 -4.62
N PHE A 78 18.42 -15.81 -4.56
CA PHE A 78 18.11 -17.21 -4.26
C PHE A 78 18.63 -18.16 -5.34
N PHE A 79 18.42 -17.83 -6.62
CA PHE A 79 18.90 -18.65 -7.74
C PHE A 79 20.42 -18.63 -7.85
N ASP A 80 21.06 -17.46 -7.68
CA ASP A 80 22.53 -17.34 -7.69
C ASP A 80 23.19 -18.17 -6.56
N ARG A 81 22.51 -18.32 -5.41
CA ARG A 81 22.97 -19.18 -4.31
C ARG A 81 22.76 -20.68 -4.56
N MET A 82 21.83 -21.06 -5.45
CA MET A 82 21.55 -22.47 -5.78
C MET A 82 22.44 -22.99 -6.92
N THR A 83 22.86 -22.13 -7.83
CA THR A 83 23.73 -22.47 -8.97
C THR A 83 25.23 -22.28 -8.67
N SER A 84 25.57 -21.66 -7.54
CA SER A 84 26.94 -21.62 -6.99
C SER A 84 27.19 -22.76 -6.00
#